data_AF-A0A9X3N1R2-F1
#
_entry.id   AF-A0A9X3N1R2-F1
#
_cell.length_a   1.000
_cell.length_b   1.000
_cell.length_c   1.000
_cell.angle_alpha   90.00
_cell.angle_beta   90.00
_cell.angle_gamma   90.00
#
_symmetry.space_group_name_H-M   'P 1'
#
loop_
_entity.id
_entity.type
_entity.pdbx_description
1 polymer ?
#
loop_
_entity_poly.entity_id
_entity_poly.type
_entity_poly.pdbx_seq_one_letter_code
_entity_poly.pdbx_strand_id
1 'polypeptide(L)' 'MPAIALHPATLSDQQELQRLAALDSAEPLHGDVLLGRVNGELRAALSVDDGRVVADPFCHTAQLVALLRTWNYSY' A
#
# COMPACT_ATOMS: atom_id res chain seq x y z
N MET A 1 16.32 -12.81 1.44
CA MET A 1 15.56 -11.88 0.59
C MET A 1 14.26 -11.58 1.32
N PRO A 2 13.84 -10.32 1.51
CA PRO A 2 12.56 -10.03 2.14
C PRO A 2 11.42 -10.56 1.27
N ALA A 3 10.40 -11.15 1.90
CA ALA A 3 9.22 -11.60 1.18
C ALA A 3 8.32 -10.39 0.88
N ILE A 4 7.96 -10.21 -0.39
CA ILE A 4 7.06 -9.14 -0.83
C ILE A 4 5.74 -9.77 -1.24
N ALA A 5 4.62 -9.22 -0.74
CA ALA A 5 3.29 -9.61 -1.14
C ALA A 5 2.48 -8.38 -1.55
N LEU A 6 1.76 -8.50 -2.66
CA LEU A 6 0.81 -7.49 -3.13
C LEU A 6 -0.58 -8.10 -3.13
N HIS A 7 -1.57 -7.42 -2.56
CA HIS A 7 -2.95 -7.89 -2.57
C HIS A 7 -3.95 -6.75 -2.42
N PRO A 8 -5.18 -6.89 -2.94
CA PRO A 8 -6.25 -5.94 -2.67
C PRO A 8 -6.53 -5.81 -1.17
N ALA A 9 -6.89 -4.60 -0.74
CA ALA A 9 -7.33 -4.33 0.61
C ALA A 9 -8.71 -4.95 0.86
N THR A 10 -8.90 -5.40 2.09
CA THR A 10 -10.21 -5.83 2.61
C THR A 10 -10.67 -4.86 3.69
N LEU A 11 -11.92 -5.00 4.15
CA LEU A 11 -12.43 -4.21 5.28
C LEU A 11 -11.59 -4.40 6.56
N SER A 12 -10.94 -5.56 6.72
CA SER A 12 -10.07 -5.84 7.86
C SER A 12 -8.76 -5.05 7.85
N ASP A 13 -8.34 -4.51 6.71
CA ASP A 13 -7.09 -3.75 6.58
C ASP A 13 -7.24 -2.26 6.91
N GLN A 14 -8.46 -1.77 7.16
CA GLN A 14 -8.74 -0.34 7.36
C GLN A 14 -7.91 0.28 8.50
N GLN A 15 -7.73 -0.44 9.61
CA GLN A 15 -6.96 0.08 10.75
C GLN A 15 -5.46 0.22 10.40
N GLU A 16 -4.90 -0.73 9.64
CA GLU A 16 -3.50 -0.65 9.21
C GLU A 16 -3.30 0.46 8.16
N LEU A 17 -4.26 0.66 7.25
CA LEU A 17 -4.25 1.76 6.29
C LEU A 17 -4.28 3.13 6.98
N GLN A 18 -5.13 3.30 8.00
CA GLN A 18 -5.17 4.52 8.80
C GLN A 18 -3.84 4.78 9.50
N ARG A 19 -3.22 3.72 10.05
CA ARG A 19 -1.91 3.82 10.69
C ARG A 19 -0.82 4.22 9.70
N LEU A 20 -0.81 3.61 8.52
CA LEU A 20 0.15 3.93 7.46
C LEU A 20 0.00 5.40 7.01
N ALA A 21 -1.24 5.86 6.81
CA ALA A 21 -1.52 7.25 6.46
C ALA A 21 -1.07 8.23 7.53
N ALA A 22 -1.28 7.89 8.81
CA ALA A 22 -0.76 8.69 9.92
C ALA A 22 0.78 8.74 9.94
N LEU A 23 1.48 7.65 9.61
CA LEU A 23 2.95 7.62 9.50
C LEU A 23 3.44 8.55 8.37
N ASP A 24 2.76 8.54 7.23
CA ASP A 24 3.11 9.36 6.06
C ASP A 24 2.56 10.81 6.15
N SER A 25 1.87 11.15 7.24
CA SER A 25 1.11 12.41 7.38
C SER A 25 0.16 12.69 6.20
N ALA A 26 -0.40 11.63 5.63
CA ALA A 26 -1.31 11.65 4.50
C ALA A 26 -2.75 11.37 4.95
N GLU A 27 -3.71 11.70 4.09
CA GLU A 27 -5.09 11.27 4.30
C GLU A 27 -5.24 9.77 3.99
N PRO A 28 -6.01 9.01 4.79
CA PRO A 28 -6.23 7.59 4.54
C PRO A 28 -6.78 7.32 3.14
N LEU A 29 -6.31 6.23 2.53
CA LEU A 29 -6.87 5.73 1.29
C LEU A 29 -8.20 5.02 1.57
N HIS A 30 -9.15 5.17 0.65
CA HIS A 30 -10.48 4.56 0.69
C HIS A 30 -10.77 3.92 -0.67
N GLY A 31 -11.79 3.06 -0.73
CA GLY A 31 -12.18 2.40 -1.98
C GLY A 31 -11.25 1.24 -2.35
N ASP A 32 -10.99 1.09 -3.65
CA ASP A 32 -10.16 0.02 -4.17
C ASP A 32 -8.69 0.37 -3.94
N VAL A 33 -8.08 -0.30 -2.95
CA VAL A 33 -6.70 -0.05 -2.55
C VAL A 33 -5.88 -1.32 -2.72
N LEU A 34 -4.71 -1.19 -3.33
CA LEU A 34 -3.71 -2.25 -3.41
C LEU A 34 -2.69 -2.08 -2.28
N LEU A 35 -2.48 -3.15 -1.52
CA LEU A 35 -1.56 -3.18 -0.38
C LEU A 35 -0.23 -3.81 -0.79
N GLY A 36 0.86 -3.19 -0.34
CA GLY A 36 2.22 -3.68 -0.47
C GLY A 36 2.79 -4.04 0.89
N ARG A 37 3.03 -5.34 1.11
CA ARG A 37 3.58 -5.87 2.35
C ARG A 37 5.02 -6.35 2.16
N VAL A 38 5.85 -6.10 3.17
CA VAL A 38 7.22 -6.60 3.27
C VAL A 38 7.33 -7.40 4.56
N ASN A 39 7.65 -8.68 4.46
CA ASN A 39 7.69 -9.62 5.59
C ASN A 39 6.38 -9.63 6.41
N GLY A 40 5.23 -9.48 5.73
CA GLY A 40 3.90 -9.44 6.35
C GLY A 40 3.44 -8.07 6.84
N GLU A 41 4.33 -7.09 6.95
CA GLU A 41 4.00 -5.75 7.43
C GLU A 41 3.60 -4.83 6.26
N LEU A 42 2.52 -4.07 6.43
CA LEU A 42 2.09 -3.08 5.45
C LEU A 42 3.09 -1.92 5.39
N ARG A 43 3.71 -1.70 4.23
CA ARG A 43 4.73 -0.66 4.03
C ARG A 43 4.36 0.36 2.96
N ALA A 44 3.47 0.01 2.04
CA ALA A 44 2.93 0.96 1.07
C ALA A 44 1.52 0.54 0.66
N ALA A 45 0.72 1.51 0.24
CA ALA A 45 -0.59 1.31 -0.32
C ALA A 45 -0.79 2.24 -1.52
N LEU A 46 -1.54 1.78 -2.52
CA LEU A 46 -1.88 2.51 -3.73
C LEU A 46 -3.40 2.49 -3.89
N SER A 47 -4.00 3.66 -4.02
CA SER A 47 -5.38 3.79 -4.48
C SER A 47 -5.44 3.48 -5.96
N VAL A 48 -6.29 2.51 -6.34
CA VAL A 48 -6.52 2.13 -7.73
C VAL A 48 -7.38 3.18 -8.44
N ASP A 49 -8.28 3.83 -7.71
CA ASP A 49 -9.22 4.81 -8.24
C ASP A 49 -8.52 6.09 -8.75
N ASP A 50 -7.57 6.62 -7.99
CA ASP A 50 -6.94 7.91 -8.26
C ASP A 50 -5.40 7.88 -8.32
N GLY A 51 -4.79 6.70 -8.15
CA GLY A 51 -3.34 6.51 -8.23
C GLY A 51 -2.55 7.10 -7.06
N ARG A 52 -3.21 7.57 -5.99
CA ARG A 52 -2.52 8.08 -4.79
C ARG A 52 -1.77 6.97 -4.08
N VAL A 53 -0.57 7.30 -3.62
CA VAL A 53 0.28 6.38 -2.86
C VAL A 53 0.43 6.92 -1.45
N VAL A 54 0.30 6.04 -0.47
CA VAL A 54 0.72 6.28 0.91
C VAL A 54 1.79 5.26 1.23
N ALA A 55 2.95 5.69 1.72
CA ALA A 55 4.07 4.80 1.99
C ALA A 55 4.69 5.10 3.35
N ASP A 56 5.26 4.08 3.99
CA ASP A 56 5.99 4.26 5.23
C ASP A 56 7.27 5.07 4.95
N PRO A 57 7.38 6.32 5.45
CA PRO A 57 8.52 7.19 5.16
C PRO A 57 9.79 6.76 5.90
N PHE A 58 9.67 5.85 6.87
CA PHE A 58 10.79 5.33 7.66
C PHE A 58 11.40 4.08 7.02
N CYS A 59 10.90 3.64 5.86
CA CYS A 59 11.38 2.48 5.13
C CYS A 59 11.68 2.78 3.67
N HIS A 60 12.58 1.99 3.08
CA HIS A 60 12.89 2.09 1.65
C HIS A 60 11.78 1.44 0.83
N THR A 61 10.74 2.21 0.53
CA THR A 61 9.51 1.74 -0.12
C THR A 61 9.45 2.05 -1.62
N ALA A 62 10.44 2.74 -2.19
CA ALA A 62 10.44 3.15 -3.61
C ALA A 62 10.25 1.99 -4.59
N GLN A 63 10.94 0.87 -4.38
CA GLN A 63 10.79 -0.33 -5.21
C GLN A 63 9.40 -0.97 -5.03
N LEU A 64 8.87 -0.97 -3.80
CA LEU A 64 7.54 -1.49 -3.52
C LEU A 64 6.45 -0.66 -4.20
N VAL A 65 6.57 0.67 -4.18
CA VAL A 65 5.67 1.58 -4.88
C VAL A 65 5.72 1.37 -6.40
N ALA A 66 6.90 1.15 -6.96
CA ALA A 66 7.03 0.82 -8.39
C ALA A 66 6.31 -0.49 -8.73
N LEU A 67 6.41 -1.50 -7.87
CA LEU A 67 5.69 -2.77 -8.05
C LEU A 67 4.17 -2.57 -7.97
N LEU A 68 3.68 -1.80 -6.99
CA LEU A 68 2.25 -1.48 -6.84
C LEU A 68 1.70 -0.81 -8.11
N ARG A 69 2.44 0.14 -8.70
CA ARG A 69 2.04 0.83 -9.93
C ARG A 69 2.07 -0.05 -11.17
N THR A 70 2.83 -1.15 -11.14
CA THR A 70 2.91 -2.11 -12.25
C THR A 70 1.86 -3.22 -12.11
N TRP A 71 1.15 -3.27 -10.99
CA TRP A 71 0.10 -4.26 -10.77
C TRP A 71 -1.09 -3.97 -11.69
N ASN A 72 -1.03 -4.56 -12.88
CA ASN A 72 -1.99 -4.34 -13.93
C ASN A 72 -3.18 -5.28 -13.70
N TYR A 73 -4.34 -4.71 -13.38
CA TYR A 73 -5.61 -5.43 -13.25
C TYR A 73 -6.09 -5.83 -14.66
N SER A 74 -5.46 -6.84 -15.27
CA SER A 74 -6.01 -7.47 -16.48
C SER A 74 -6.97 -8.57 -16.05
N TYR A 75 -8.27 -8.28 -16.16
CA TYR A 75 -9.36 -9.25 -16.11
C TYR A 75 -9.31 -10.20 -17.31
#